data_AF-A0A520EQQ8-F1
#
_entry.id   AF-A0A520EQQ8-F1
#
_cell.length_a   1.000
_cell.length_b   1.000
_cell.length_c   1.000
_cell.angle_alpha   90.00
_cell.angle_beta   90.00
_cell.angle_gamma   90.00
#
_symmetry.space_group_name_H-M   'P 1'
#
loop_
_entity.id
_entity.type
_entity.pdbx_description
1 polymer ?
#
loop_
_entity_poly.entity_id
_entity_poly.type
_entity_poly.pdbx_seq_one_letter_code
_entity_poly.pdbx_strand_id
1 'polypeptide(L)'
;CGSVVVPAGSVEHDSAVARISHLPHLLAEALAIVGAAGGPLALGLAAGSFRDGTRVASSAPNLVRAMTEGNATALRTALDEALHALTTAREKLNENSTETLVDAGHAARLQYEQHQRFDITDVTPGEPGWRENLQDAGRRGGVVRQIRSASPG
;
A
#
# COMPACT_ATOMS: atom_id res chain seq x y z
N CYS A 1 -13.20 20.59 4.01
CA CYS A 1 -12.53 19.28 4.11
C CYS A 1 -11.02 19.50 4.03
N GLY A 2 -10.22 18.95 4.95
CA GLY A 2 -8.75 19.14 4.99
C GLY A 2 -7.97 18.13 4.13
N SER A 3 -8.52 17.75 2.97
CA SER A 3 -7.91 16.79 2.06
C SER A 3 -6.71 17.39 1.33
N VAL A 4 -5.72 16.56 1.01
CA VAL A 4 -4.57 16.93 0.16
C VAL A 4 -4.67 16.17 -1.16
N VAL A 5 -4.33 16.84 -2.27
CA VAL A 5 -4.38 16.23 -3.60
C VAL A 5 -2.99 15.70 -3.95
N VAL A 6 -2.91 14.41 -4.26
CA VAL A 6 -1.70 13.78 -4.82
C VAL A 6 -1.95 13.55 -6.30
N PRO A 7 -1.26 14.24 -7.22
CA PRO A 7 -1.35 13.95 -8.63
C PRO A 7 -0.70 12.59 -8.94
N ALA A 8 -1.32 11.78 -9.79
CA ALA A 8 -0.77 10.51 -10.22
C ALA A 8 -1.32 10.16 -11.61
N GLY A 9 -0.49 9.54 -12.46
CA GLY A 9 -1.00 8.83 -13.63
C GLY A 9 -1.82 7.61 -13.20
N SER A 10 -2.75 7.16 -14.05
CA SER A 10 -3.64 6.04 -13.72
C SER A 10 -2.88 4.75 -13.41
N VAL A 11 -1.91 4.38 -14.25
CA VAL A 11 -1.09 3.18 -14.07
C VAL A 11 -0.27 3.22 -12.78
N GLU A 12 0.25 4.39 -12.44
CA GLU A 12 1.06 4.61 -11.24
C GLU A 12 0.21 4.53 -9.98
N HIS A 13 -0.97 5.16 -10.02
CA HIS A 13 -1.98 5.06 -8.99
C HIS A 13 -2.37 3.60 -8.74
N ASP A 14 -2.72 2.86 -9.80
CA ASP A 14 -3.17 1.47 -9.70
C ASP A 14 -2.05 0.57 -9.15
N SER A 15 -0.81 0.79 -9.57
CA SER A 15 0.37 0.09 -9.06
C SER A 15 0.65 0.39 -7.58
N ALA A 16 0.43 1.64 -7.15
CA ALA A 16 0.60 2.05 -5.76
C ALA A 16 -0.50 1.45 -4.88
N VAL A 17 -1.77 1.63 -5.26
CA VAL A 17 -2.94 1.14 -4.51
C VAL A 17 -2.97 -0.39 -4.45
N ALA A 18 -2.49 -1.09 -5.48
CA ALA A 18 -2.28 -2.53 -5.44
C ALA A 18 -1.41 -2.95 -4.24
N ARG A 19 -0.30 -2.24 -3.98
CA ARG A 19 0.65 -2.55 -2.91
C ARG A 19 0.18 -2.09 -1.53
N ILE A 20 -0.39 -0.89 -1.42
CA ILE A 20 -0.68 -0.26 -0.12
C ILE A 20 -2.13 -0.38 0.34
N SER A 21 -3.03 -0.91 -0.50
CA SER A 21 -4.45 -1.07 -0.18
C SER A 21 -4.93 -2.48 -0.49
N HIS A 22 -4.86 -2.92 -1.76
CA HIS A 22 -5.46 -4.18 -2.19
C HIS A 22 -4.73 -5.41 -1.63
N LEU A 23 -3.41 -5.45 -1.73
CA LEU A 23 -2.60 -6.55 -1.17
C LEU A 23 -2.78 -6.68 0.36
N PRO A 24 -2.75 -5.61 1.17
CA PRO A 24 -3.09 -5.68 2.59
C PRO A 24 -4.42 -6.35 2.89
N HIS A 25 -5.46 -6.16 2.07
CA HIS A 25 -6.71 -6.90 2.23
C HIS A 25 -6.50 -8.39 2.00
N LEU A 26 -5.86 -8.82 0.91
CA LEU A 26 -5.63 -10.26 0.66
C LEU A 26 -4.81 -10.92 1.79
N LEU A 27 -3.78 -10.23 2.30
CA LEU A 27 -2.98 -10.73 3.41
C LEU A 27 -3.80 -10.82 4.71
N ALA A 28 -4.69 -9.86 4.97
CA ALA A 28 -5.59 -9.90 6.12
C ALA A 28 -6.60 -11.06 6.03
N GLU A 29 -7.17 -11.31 4.84
CA GLU A 29 -8.07 -12.46 4.62
C GLU A 29 -7.32 -13.78 4.86
N ALA A 30 -6.11 -13.93 4.31
CA ALA A 30 -5.28 -15.11 4.52
C ALA A 30 -4.93 -15.33 6.00
N LEU A 31 -4.55 -14.26 6.71
CA LEU A 31 -4.26 -14.31 8.14
C LEU A 31 -5.48 -14.72 8.96
N ALA A 32 -6.66 -14.20 8.63
CA ALA A 32 -7.91 -14.54 9.30
C ALA A 32 -8.28 -16.02 9.09
N ILE A 33 -8.14 -16.54 7.86
CA ILE A 33 -8.40 -17.95 7.53
C ILE A 33 -7.47 -18.88 8.32
N VAL A 34 -6.17 -18.59 8.35
CA VAL A 34 -5.19 -19.40 9.08
C VAL A 34 -5.44 -19.36 10.58
N GLY A 35 -5.76 -18.17 11.14
CA GLY A 35 -6.10 -18.04 12.55
C GLY A 35 -7.35 -18.83 12.95
N ALA A 36 -8.40 -18.78 12.12
CA ALA A 36 -9.63 -19.54 12.34
C ALA A 36 -9.39 -21.07 12.25
N ALA A 37 -8.55 -21.51 11.31
CA ALA A 37 -8.16 -22.92 11.19
C ALA A 37 -7.41 -23.46 12.41
N GLY A 38 -6.78 -22.59 13.20
CA GLY A 38 -6.15 -22.94 14.49
C GLY A 38 -7.14 -23.30 15.62
N GLY A 39 -8.44 -23.13 15.40
CA GLY A 39 -9.49 -23.53 16.33
C GLY A 39 -9.70 -22.59 17.53
N PRO A 40 -10.57 -22.97 18.48
CA PRO A 40 -10.99 -22.09 19.58
C PRO A 40 -9.85 -21.59 20.47
N LEU A 41 -8.80 -22.39 20.68
CA LEU A 41 -7.65 -21.97 21.47
C LEU A 41 -6.87 -20.84 20.79
N ALA A 42 -6.58 -20.98 19.49
CA ALA A 42 -5.86 -19.94 18.73
C ALA A 42 -6.65 -18.62 18.73
N LEU A 43 -7.97 -18.69 18.53
CA LEU A 43 -8.85 -17.53 18.58
C LEU A 43 -8.96 -16.93 19.99
N GLY A 44 -8.97 -17.76 21.04
CA GLY A 44 -8.99 -17.31 22.44
C GLY A 44 -7.69 -16.64 22.89
N LEU A 45 -6.56 -16.97 22.27
CA LEU A 45 -5.25 -16.35 22.52
C LEU A 45 -4.96 -15.14 21.62
N ALA A 46 -5.82 -14.86 20.63
CA ALA A 46 -5.63 -13.76 19.70
C ALA A 46 -5.59 -12.41 20.43
N ALA A 47 -4.55 -11.62 20.16
CA ALA A 47 -4.29 -10.34 20.81
C ALA A 47 -4.27 -9.18 19.79
N GLY A 48 -3.69 -8.03 20.19
CA GLY A 48 -3.66 -6.80 19.40
C GLY A 48 -3.09 -6.99 17.99
N SER A 49 -1.98 -7.72 17.84
CA SER A 49 -1.36 -7.97 16.53
C SER A 49 -2.28 -8.71 15.57
N PHE A 50 -2.98 -9.76 16.04
CA PHE A 50 -3.95 -10.48 15.21
C PHE A 50 -5.15 -9.61 14.88
N ARG A 51 -5.68 -8.85 15.87
CA ARG A 51 -6.79 -7.91 15.65
C ARG A 51 -6.44 -6.86 14.59
N ASP A 52 -5.27 -6.23 14.70
CA ASP A 52 -4.87 -5.17 13.77
C ASP A 52 -4.53 -5.74 12.39
N GLY A 53 -3.85 -6.89 12.34
CA GLY A 53 -3.51 -7.61 11.11
C GLY A 53 -4.73 -8.14 10.34
N THR A 54 -5.84 -8.39 11.02
CA THR A 54 -7.10 -8.86 10.41
C THR A 54 -8.19 -7.79 10.34
N ARG A 55 -7.95 -6.58 10.86
CA ARG A 55 -8.96 -5.50 10.95
C ARG A 55 -9.67 -5.26 9.62
N VAL A 56 -8.93 -5.23 8.51
CA VAL A 56 -9.49 -4.92 7.18
C VAL A 56 -10.26 -6.09 6.56
N ALA A 57 -10.10 -7.32 7.05
CA ALA A 57 -10.90 -8.48 6.66
C ALA A 57 -12.37 -8.38 7.12
N SER A 58 -12.69 -7.43 8.02
CA SER A 58 -14.08 -7.11 8.38
C SER A 58 -14.81 -6.25 7.35
N SER A 59 -14.14 -5.83 6.29
CA SER A 59 -14.73 -5.00 5.22
C SER A 59 -15.75 -5.79 4.40
N ALA A 60 -16.72 -5.10 3.80
CA ALA A 60 -17.75 -5.75 3.00
C ALA A 60 -17.12 -6.59 1.85
N PRO A 61 -17.39 -7.90 1.75
CA PRO A 61 -16.74 -8.76 0.76
C PRO A 61 -16.94 -8.32 -0.69
N ASN A 62 -18.11 -7.75 -1.01
CA ASN A 62 -18.39 -7.18 -2.35
C ASN A 62 -17.45 -6.02 -2.68
N LEU A 63 -17.13 -5.16 -1.70
CA LEU A 63 -16.21 -4.04 -1.89
C LEU A 63 -14.79 -4.55 -2.09
N VAL A 64 -14.35 -5.51 -1.26
CA VAL A 64 -13.02 -6.11 -1.35
C VAL A 64 -12.82 -6.81 -2.71
N ARG A 65 -13.82 -7.53 -3.19
CA ARG A 65 -13.79 -8.12 -4.54
C ARG A 65 -13.72 -7.07 -5.62
N ALA A 66 -14.60 -6.07 -5.59
CA ALA A 66 -14.64 -5.03 -6.62
C ALA A 66 -13.29 -4.31 -6.78
N MET A 67 -12.63 -3.96 -5.66
CA MET A 67 -11.33 -3.27 -5.72
C MET A 67 -10.18 -4.20 -6.14
N THR A 68 -10.17 -5.46 -5.68
CA THR A 68 -9.08 -6.40 -5.99
C THR A 68 -9.19 -6.94 -7.41
N GLU A 69 -10.39 -7.30 -7.86
CA GLU A 69 -10.68 -7.78 -9.22
C GLU A 69 -10.54 -6.65 -10.25
N GLY A 70 -11.01 -5.44 -9.91
CA GLY A 70 -10.88 -4.25 -10.76
C GLY A 70 -9.43 -3.83 -11.04
N ASN A 71 -8.48 -4.24 -10.20
CA ASN A 71 -7.05 -3.93 -10.34
C ASN A 71 -6.18 -5.21 -10.35
N ALA A 72 -6.73 -6.31 -10.88
CA ALA A 72 -6.11 -7.63 -10.77
C ALA A 72 -4.70 -7.71 -11.38
N THR A 73 -4.42 -6.97 -12.45
CA THR A 73 -3.12 -6.98 -13.12
C THR A 73 -2.02 -6.42 -12.21
N ALA A 74 -2.19 -5.21 -11.66
CA ALA A 74 -1.20 -4.63 -10.75
C ALA A 74 -1.15 -5.36 -9.40
N LEU A 75 -2.29 -5.86 -8.93
CA LEU A 75 -2.37 -6.67 -7.72
C LEU A 75 -1.61 -7.99 -7.85
N ARG A 76 -1.62 -8.63 -9.01
CA ARG A 76 -0.86 -9.86 -9.26
C ARG A 76 0.63 -9.63 -9.03
N THR A 77 1.19 -8.56 -9.58
CA THR A 77 2.61 -8.20 -9.37
C THR A 77 2.91 -7.99 -7.88
N ALA A 78 2.07 -7.23 -7.17
CA ALA A 78 2.24 -7.01 -5.74
C ALA A 78 2.13 -8.32 -4.92
N LEU A 79 1.23 -9.21 -5.31
CA LEU A 79 1.07 -10.52 -4.68
C LEU A 79 2.28 -11.43 -4.92
N ASP A 80 2.83 -11.45 -6.14
CA ASP A 80 4.04 -12.21 -6.46
C ASP A 80 5.25 -11.73 -5.63
N GLU A 81 5.40 -10.42 -5.43
CA GLU A 81 6.42 -9.82 -4.55
C GLU A 81 6.24 -10.30 -3.09
N ALA A 82 5.01 -10.31 -2.57
CA ALA A 82 4.72 -10.78 -1.22
C ALA A 82 4.95 -12.30 -1.07
N LEU A 83 4.55 -13.09 -2.05
CA LEU A 83 4.78 -14.54 -2.07
C LEU A 83 6.27 -14.87 -2.11
N HIS A 84 7.06 -14.10 -2.85
CA HIS A 84 8.52 -14.26 -2.84
C HIS A 84 9.10 -14.02 -1.45
N ALA A 85 8.75 -12.90 -0.80
CA ALA A 85 9.22 -12.59 0.56
C ALA A 85 8.83 -13.67 1.58
N LEU A 86 7.59 -14.17 1.54
CA LEU A 86 7.11 -15.24 2.42
C LEU A 86 7.79 -16.59 2.12
N THR A 87 8.07 -16.88 0.86
CA THR A 87 8.79 -18.10 0.45
C THR A 87 10.23 -18.07 0.95
N THR A 88 10.93 -16.95 0.80
CA THR A 88 12.27 -16.77 1.35
C THR A 88 12.29 -16.91 2.88
N ALA A 89 11.29 -16.35 3.57
CA ALA A 89 11.19 -16.51 5.03
C ALA A 89 10.95 -17.97 5.42
N ARG A 90 10.07 -18.69 4.70
CA ARG A 90 9.87 -20.12 4.89
C ARG A 90 11.15 -20.92 4.69
N GLU A 91 11.94 -20.58 3.66
CA GLU A 91 13.23 -21.24 3.41
C GLU A 91 14.22 -21.00 4.55
N LYS A 92 14.33 -19.75 5.03
CA LYS A 92 15.21 -19.38 6.17
C LYS A 92 14.77 -19.97 7.51
N LEU A 93 13.49 -20.27 7.68
CA LEU A 93 13.03 -21.03 8.85
C LEU A 93 13.61 -22.45 8.91
N ASN A 94 13.99 -23.07 7.78
CA ASN A 94 14.73 -24.34 7.80
C ASN A 94 16.14 -24.20 8.41
N GLU A 95 16.68 -22.98 8.39
CA GLU A 95 17.94 -22.58 9.04
C GLU A 95 17.69 -21.96 10.43
N ASN A 96 16.47 -22.07 10.98
CA ASN A 96 16.01 -21.44 12.23
C ASN A 96 16.17 -19.90 12.25
N SER A 97 16.09 -19.23 11.10
CA SER A 97 16.20 -17.78 11.00
C SER A 97 14.97 -17.13 10.35
N THR A 98 14.66 -15.92 10.82
CA THR A 98 13.69 -15.00 10.18
C THR A 98 14.31 -13.63 9.90
N GLU A 99 15.61 -13.47 10.19
CA GLU A 99 16.35 -12.20 10.17
C GLU A 99 16.12 -11.42 8.88
N THR A 100 16.25 -12.07 7.73
CA THR A 100 16.09 -11.42 6.43
C THR A 100 14.72 -10.75 6.27
N LEU A 101 13.62 -11.42 6.65
CA LEU A 101 12.28 -10.85 6.52
C LEU A 101 12.02 -9.80 7.61
N VAL A 102 12.44 -10.10 8.85
CA VAL A 102 12.18 -9.24 10.02
C VAL A 102 12.89 -7.89 9.87
N ASP A 103 14.17 -7.90 9.49
CA ASP A 103 14.97 -6.68 9.37
C ASP A 103 14.51 -5.82 8.18
N ALA A 104 14.27 -6.45 7.03
CA ALA A 104 13.74 -5.76 5.85
C ALA A 104 12.35 -5.17 6.13
N GLY A 105 11.47 -5.91 6.80
CA GLY A 105 10.14 -5.45 7.20
C GLY A 105 10.20 -4.28 8.18
N HIS A 106 11.08 -4.36 9.17
CA HIS A 106 11.30 -3.27 10.14
C HIS A 106 11.82 -2.00 9.44
N ALA A 107 12.81 -2.13 8.55
CA ALA A 107 13.34 -1.02 7.78
C ALA A 107 12.25 -0.37 6.88
N ALA A 108 11.45 -1.19 6.19
CA ALA A 108 10.34 -0.70 5.36
C ALA A 108 9.27 0.03 6.19
N ARG A 109 8.98 -0.45 7.40
CA ARG A 109 8.05 0.23 8.32
C ARG A 109 8.58 1.59 8.75
N LEU A 110 9.85 1.69 9.12
CA LEU A 110 10.47 2.97 9.47
C LEU A 110 10.45 3.96 8.31
N GLN A 111 10.69 3.49 7.08
CA GLN A 111 10.59 4.33 5.88
C GLN A 111 9.18 4.91 5.70
N TYR A 112 8.13 4.11 5.93
CA TYR A 112 6.76 4.60 5.89
C TYR A 112 6.50 5.67 6.95
N GLU A 113 6.94 5.47 8.19
CA GLU A 113 6.73 6.42 9.28
C GLU A 113 7.49 7.73 9.09
N GLN A 114 8.67 7.65 8.45
CA GLN A 114 9.50 8.81 8.14
C GLN A 114 9.11 9.51 6.84
N HIS A 115 8.21 8.92 6.04
CA HIS A 115 7.83 9.49 4.75
C HIS A 115 7.10 10.83 4.93
N GLN A 116 7.70 11.90 4.41
CA GLN A 116 7.12 13.24 4.44
C GLN A 116 6.66 13.65 3.04
N ARG A 117 5.42 14.13 2.96
CA ARG A 117 4.89 14.78 1.76
C ARG A 117 5.40 16.21 1.68
N PHE A 118 5.70 16.67 0.47
CA PHE A 118 6.11 18.06 0.22
C PHE A 118 5.10 18.79 -0.64
N ASP A 119 5.06 20.13 -0.54
CA ASP A 119 4.21 20.95 -1.39
C ASP A 119 4.79 21.09 -2.79
N ILE A 120 3.95 20.86 -3.80
CA ILE A 120 4.27 21.16 -5.19
C ILE A 120 4.10 22.66 -5.37
N THR A 121 5.21 23.38 -5.54
CA THR A 121 5.23 24.85 -5.67
C THR A 121 5.78 25.34 -7.00
N ASP A 122 6.36 24.43 -7.79
CA ASP A 122 7.14 24.67 -8.99
C ASP A 122 6.42 24.25 -10.29
N VAL A 123 5.12 23.92 -10.20
CA VAL A 123 4.29 23.56 -11.36
C VAL A 123 3.13 24.55 -11.51
N THR A 124 3.08 25.25 -12.64
CA THR A 124 2.01 26.17 -13.01
C THR A 124 1.12 25.56 -14.11
N PRO A 125 -0.15 25.20 -13.82
CA PRO A 125 -1.06 24.74 -14.86
C PRO A 125 -1.20 25.76 -16.00
N GLY A 126 -0.98 25.29 -17.23
CA GLY A 126 -1.02 26.09 -18.45
C GLY A 126 0.34 26.31 -19.11
N GLU A 127 1.45 26.14 -18.38
CA GLU A 127 2.81 26.21 -18.97
C GLU A 127 3.14 24.95 -19.79
N PRO A 128 4.00 25.03 -20.83
CA PRO A 128 4.43 23.85 -21.57
C PRO A 128 4.97 22.74 -20.64
N GLY A 129 4.45 21.52 -20.77
CA GLY A 129 4.89 20.36 -19.96
C GLY A 129 4.32 20.29 -18.53
N TRP A 130 3.37 21.17 -18.16
CA TRP A 130 2.88 21.24 -16.77
C TRP A 130 2.27 19.93 -16.27
N ARG A 131 1.66 19.11 -17.15
CA ARG A 131 1.00 17.85 -16.74
C ARG A 131 2.03 16.79 -16.38
N GLU A 132 3.06 16.67 -17.20
CA GLU A 132 4.18 15.75 -17.00
C GLU A 132 4.93 16.13 -15.72
N ASN A 133 5.23 17.42 -15.53
CA ASN A 133 5.88 17.91 -14.32
C ASN A 133 5.02 17.65 -13.06
N LEU A 134 3.71 17.81 -13.16
CA LEU A 134 2.78 17.55 -12.04
C LEU A 134 2.74 16.06 -11.69
N GLN A 135 2.72 15.17 -12.69
CA GLN A 135 2.78 13.72 -12.49
C GLN A 135 4.11 13.30 -11.85
N ASP A 136 5.23 13.82 -12.33
CA ASP A 136 6.56 13.54 -11.79
C ASP A 136 6.71 14.00 -10.33
N ALA A 137 6.18 15.18 -10.00
CA ALA A 137 6.14 15.67 -8.63
C ALA A 137 5.27 14.76 -7.73
N GLY A 138 4.13 14.31 -8.25
CA GLY A 138 3.27 13.33 -7.59
C GLY A 138 3.95 11.99 -7.31
N ARG A 139 4.69 11.45 -8.28
CA ARG A 139 5.47 10.21 -8.15
C ARG A 139 6.50 10.28 -7.02
N ARG A 140 7.01 11.47 -6.73
CA ARG A 140 7.94 11.73 -5.62
C ARG A 140 7.27 11.92 -4.26
N GLY A 141 5.93 11.89 -4.18
CA GLY A 141 5.16 12.15 -2.96
C GLY A 141 4.76 13.61 -2.76
N GLY A 142 4.81 14.42 -3.83
CA GLY A 142 4.35 15.80 -3.82
C GLY A 142 2.84 15.89 -3.69
N VAL A 143 2.36 16.93 -2.99
CA VAL A 143 0.94 17.27 -2.87
C VAL A 143 0.65 18.68 -3.34
N VAL A 144 -0.55 18.86 -3.88
CA VAL A 144 -1.10 20.18 -4.18
C VAL A 144 -1.94 20.65 -2.99
N ARG A 145 -1.45 21.68 -2.29
CA ARG A 145 -2.21 22.41 -1.24
C ARG A 145 -2.76 23.75 -1.73
N GLN A 146 -2.14 24.34 -2.76
CA GLN A 146 -2.60 25.55 -3.45
C GLN A 146 -2.28 25.43 -4.94
N ILE A 147 -3.20 25.86 -5.81
CA ILE A 147 -2.96 25.92 -7.26
C ILE A 147 -2.69 27.38 -7.61
N ARG A 148 -1.54 27.65 -8.22
CA ARG A 148 -1.27 28.93 -8.89
C ARG A 148 -1.70 28.80 -10.35
N SER A 149 -2.79 29.46 -10.75
CA SER A 149 -3.23 29.49 -12.14
C SER A 149 -2.45 30.55 -12.92
N ALA A 150 -2.05 30.25 -14.17
CA ALA A 150 -1.55 31.27 -15.08
C ALA A 150 -2.61 32.37 -15.28
N SER A 151 -2.20 33.64 -15.25
CA SER A 151 -3.10 34.76 -15.53
C SER A 151 -3.66 34.63 -16.95
N PRO A 152 -4.97 34.89 -17.17
CA PRO A 152 -5.47 35.02 -18.53
C PRO A 152 -4.80 36.25 -19.16
N GLY A 153 -3.98 36.00 -20.17
CA GLY A 153 -3.40 37.04 -21.04
C GLY A 153 -4.42 37.52 -22.07
#